data_AF-A0A2V8NQ29-F1
#
_entry.id   AF-A0A2V8NQ29-F1
#
_cell.length_a   1.000
_cell.length_b   1.000
_cell.length_c   1.000
_cell.angle_alpha   90.00
_cell.angle_beta   90.00
_cell.angle_gamma   90.00
#
_symmetry.space_group_name_H-M   'P 1'
#
loop_
_entity.id
_entity.type
_entity.pdbx_description
1 polymer ?
#
loop_
_entity_poly.entity_id
_entity_poly.type
_entity_poly.pdbx_seq_one_letter_code
_entity_poly.pdbx_strand_id
1 'polypeptide(L)' 'MQTLVVFTERGEETIRIISLRKALKHERKRFEEALRDGLGAH' A
#
# COMPACT_ATOMS: atom_id res chain seq x y z
N MET A 1 -14.84 4.82 4.27
CA MET A 1 -14.25 3.47 4.16
C MET A 1 -13.01 3.59 3.29
N GLN A 2 -11.86 3.05 3.67
CA GLN A 2 -10.62 3.19 2.91
C GLN A 2 -10.13 1.83 2.43
N THR A 3 -9.42 1.81 1.30
CA THR A 3 -8.95 0.59 0.63
C THR A 3 -7.45 0.73 0.40
N LEU A 4 -6.68 -0.30 0.78
CA LEU A 4 -5.26 -0.38 0.50
C LEU A 4 -5.06 -1.21 -0.77
N VAL A 5 -4.24 -0.70 -1.69
CA VAL A 5 -3.89 -1.37 -2.94
C VAL A 5 -2.38 -1.48 -3.03
N VAL A 6 -1.87 -2.71 -3.15
CA VAL A 6 -0.48 -2.97 -3.49
C VAL A 6 -0.44 -3.25 -4.98
N PHE A 7 0.33 -2.47 -5.73
CA PHE A 7 0.45 -2.59 -7.18
C PHE A 7 1.90 -2.42 -7.61
N THR A 8 2.17 -2.82 -8.85
CA THR A 8 3.43 -2.55 -9.54
C THR A 8 3.09 -1.97 -10.91
N GLU A 9 3.90 -1.01 -11.36
CA GLU A 9 3.79 -0.44 -12.69
C GLU A 9 4.41 -1.41 -13.72
N ARG A 10 3.74 -1.58 -14.86
CA ARG A 10 4.20 -2.46 -15.96
C ARG A 10 4.41 -1.70 -17.27
N GLY A 11 4.05 -0.43 -17.32
CA GLY A 11 4.18 0.50 -18.44
C GLY A 11 3.47 1.81 -18.12
N GLU A 12 3.59 2.81 -18.99
CA GLU A 12 3.08 4.18 -18.72
C GLU A 12 1.58 4.23 -18.39
N GLU A 13 0.79 3.32 -18.96
CA GLU A 13 -0.67 3.28 -18.77
C GLU A 13 -1.15 1.97 -18.12
N THR A 14 -0.25 1.18 -17.53
CA THR A 14 -0.61 -0.14 -16.99
C THR A 14 -0.05 -0.37 -15.60
N ILE A 15 -0.97 -0.55 -14.65
CA ILE A 15 -0.66 -1.05 -13.31
C ILE A 15 -1.15 -2.49 -13.15
N ARG A 16 -0.37 -3.32 -12.46
CA ARG A 16 -0.78 -4.64 -12.02
C ARG A 16 -1.08 -4.59 -10.53
N ILE A 17 -2.35 -4.78 -10.18
CA ILE A 17 -2.76 -4.95 -8.78
C ILE A 17 -2.29 -6.33 -8.32
N ILE A 18 -1.54 -6.34 -7.22
CA ILE A 18 -1.03 -7.56 -6.56
C ILE A 18 -1.98 -7.95 -5.43
N SER A 19 -2.53 -6.97 -4.71
CA SER A 19 -3.48 -7.20 -3.61
C SER A 19 -4.37 -5.98 -3.38
N LEU A 20 -5.63 -6.24 -3.00
CA LEU A 20 -6.60 -5.22 -2.61
C LEU A 20 -7.31 -5.67 -1.33
N ARG A 21 -7.25 -4.85 -0.28
CA ARG A 21 -7.95 -5.14 0.98
C ARG A 21 -8.57 -3.88 1.57
N LYS A 22 -9.69 -4.07 2.28
CA LYS A 22 -10.28 -3.03 3.12
C LYS A 22 -9.27 -2.65 4.20
N ALA A 23 -8.99 -1.36 4.34
CA ALA A 23 -8.10 -0.84 5.37
C ALA A 23 -8.93 -0.43 6.59
N LEU A 24 -8.78 -1.16 7.69
CA LEU A 24 -9.31 -0.70 8.98
C LEU A 24 -8.49 0.52 9.44
N LYS A 25 -9.12 1.45 10.18
CA LYS A 25 -8.51 2.74 10.56
C LYS A 25 -7.12 2.60 11.21
N HIS A 26 -6.95 1.56 12.03
CA HIS A 26 -5.68 1.27 12.72
C HIS A 26 -4.64 0.61 11.79
N GLU A 27 -5.07 -0.22 10.85
CA GLU A 27 -4.17 -0.86 9.87
C GLU A 27 -3.58 0.17 8.91
N ARG A 28 -4.40 1.13 8.48
CA ARG A 28 -3.94 2.26 7.68
C ARG A 28 -2.80 3.03 8.39
N LYS A 29 -3.00 3.37 9.66
CA LYS A 29 -2.01 4.12 10.44
C LYS A 29 -0.68 3.37 10.51
N ARG A 30 -0.71 2.06 10.78
CA ARG A 30 0.49 1.21 10.78
C ARG A 30 1.16 1.13 9.42
N PHE A 31 0.38 1.08 8.34
CA PHE A 31 0.92 1.04 6.98
C PHE A 31 1.57 2.37 6.57
N GLU A 32 0.96 3.50 6.94
CA GLU A 32 1.51 4.85 6.74
C GLU A 32 2.80 5.05 7.56
N GLU A 33 2.84 4.56 8.79
CA GLU A 33 4.05 4.56 9.64
C GLU A 33 5.14 3.67 9.01
N ALA A 34 4.82 2.45 8.60
CA ALA A 34 5.76 1.55 7.94
C ALA A 34 6.32 2.13 6.63
N LEU A 35 5.49 2.81 5.82
CA LEU A 35 5.96 3.51 4.62
C LEU A 35 6.89 4.67 4.95
N ARG A 36 6.59 5.44 6.01
CA ARG A 36 7.44 6.54 6.49
C ARG A 36 8.79 6.03 7.00
N ASP A 37 8.79 4.88 7.65
CA ASP A 37 9.98 4.23 8.19
C ASP A 37 10.71 3.36 7.13
N GLY A 38 10.44 3.61 5.84
CA GLY A 38 11.14 2.98 4.72
C GLY A 38 10.89 1.48 4.57
N LEU A 39 9.72 0.99 5.00
CA LEU A 39 9.37 -0.43 5.07
C LEU A 39 10.33 -1.26 5.96
N GLY A 40 10.98 -0.61 6.93
CA GLY A 40 11.96 -1.27 7.79
C GLY A 40 13.36 -1.36 7.18
N ALA A 41 13.75 -0.41 6.33
CA ALA A 41 15.10 -0.31 5.74
C ALA A 41 16.17 0.23 6.72
N HIS A 42 16.11 -0.18 7.99
CA HIS A 42 17.15 0.06 9.00
C HIS A 42 17.87 -1.24 9.36
#